data_AF-B9K378-F1
#
_entry.id   AF-B9K378-F1
#
_cell.length_a   1.000
_cell.length_b   1.000
_cell.length_c   1.000
_cell.angle_alpha   90.00
_cell.angle_beta   90.00
_cell.angle_gamma   90.00
#
_symmetry.space_group_name_H-M   'P 1'
#
loop_
_entity.id
_entity.type
_entity.pdbx_description
1 polymer ?
#
loop_
_entity_poly.entity_id
_entity_poly.type
_entity_poly.pdbx_seq_one_letter_code
_entity_poly.pdbx_strand_id
1 'polypeptide(L)'
;MSTRQLLRNHYVQVDRSKKPYCFLLAKEPEYNDILNNYRIPLGEYQFKRTLFAREWLYKDVWHEMVSFAFCREPLSRCISAFFYLWEAEAQRRAWLPSFNGALNAHGYGLDYSFDQFLDAVVACRDSGSNFSPMGLHFSTHTATMWDDVTDSGGSILLSNIFRLEDLIHGINHVFSVCGVPDKAKPLLRDINTNETKRPFTPSRHHIAKVEDLYGKDFELYETYGRLF
;
A
#
# COMPACT_ATOMS: atom_id res chain seq x y z
N MET A 1 7.94 -13.60 1.49
CA MET A 1 9.11 -12.77 1.14
C MET A 1 8.67 -11.42 0.54
N SER A 2 9.15 -10.29 1.06
CA SER A 2 8.68 -8.95 0.64
C SER A 2 9.54 -8.36 -0.49
N THR A 3 9.04 -7.33 -1.19
CA THR A 3 9.84 -6.53 -2.15
C THR A 3 11.17 -6.08 -1.54
N ARG A 4 11.16 -5.66 -0.27
CA ARG A 4 12.37 -5.30 0.49
C ARG A 4 13.37 -6.44 0.64
N GLN A 5 12.92 -7.69 0.73
CA GLN A 5 13.81 -8.85 0.77
C GLN A 5 14.44 -9.14 -0.60
N LEU A 6 13.68 -8.94 -1.68
CA LEU A 6 14.22 -9.06 -3.04
C LEU A 6 15.27 -7.98 -3.33
N LEU A 7 15.11 -6.79 -2.74
CA LEU A 7 16.03 -5.66 -2.91
C LEU A 7 17.14 -5.60 -1.84
N ARG A 8 17.23 -6.56 -0.91
CA ARG A 8 18.00 -6.41 0.35
C ARG A 8 19.47 -5.98 0.18
N ASN A 9 20.14 -6.42 -0.89
CA ASN A 9 21.54 -6.08 -1.13
C ASN A 9 21.73 -4.63 -1.64
N HIS A 10 20.65 -4.02 -2.13
CA HIS A 10 20.62 -2.74 -2.83
C HIS A 10 19.63 -1.75 -2.16
N TYR A 11 19.09 -2.10 -1.00
CA TYR A 11 18.08 -1.32 -0.28
C TYR A 11 18.47 -1.18 1.18
N VAL A 12 18.81 0.04 1.59
CA VAL A 12 19.16 0.37 2.97
C VAL A 12 17.90 0.40 3.82
N GLN A 13 17.89 -0.41 4.89
CA GLN A 13 16.77 -0.48 5.83
C GLN A 13 17.11 0.28 7.11
N VAL A 14 16.16 1.02 7.65
CA VAL A 14 16.26 1.68 8.95
C VAL A 14 15.42 0.95 10.00
N ASP A 15 15.67 1.22 11.29
CA ASP A 15 14.79 0.71 12.35
C ASP A 15 13.42 1.39 12.28
N ARG A 16 12.36 0.58 12.17
CA ARG A 16 10.97 1.01 12.05
C ARG A 16 10.13 0.65 13.28
N SER A 17 10.74 0.06 14.31
CA SER A 17 10.03 -0.60 15.41
C SER A 17 9.54 0.34 16.52
N LYS A 18 10.20 1.48 16.73
CA LYS A 18 9.90 2.39 17.86
C LYS A 18 9.36 3.75 17.42
N LYS A 19 10.25 4.63 16.96
CA LYS A 19 9.92 5.99 16.52
C LYS A 19 10.32 6.15 15.05
N PRO A 20 9.53 6.87 14.24
CA PRO A 20 9.92 7.14 12.86
C PRO A 20 11.25 7.92 12.87
N TYR A 21 12.22 7.39 12.14
CA TYR A 21 13.50 8.07 11.92
C TYR A 21 13.24 9.30 11.02
N CYS A 22 13.73 10.47 11.41
CA CYS A 22 13.39 11.74 10.74
C CYS A 22 14.32 12.00 9.56
N PHE A 23 13.78 12.54 8.45
CA PHE A 23 14.57 12.91 7.27
C PHE A 23 15.71 13.89 7.57
N LEU A 24 15.54 14.80 8.54
CA LEU A 24 16.57 15.79 8.91
C LEU A 24 17.87 15.16 9.43
N LEU A 25 17.80 13.94 9.97
CA LEU A 25 18.95 13.22 10.53
C LEU A 25 19.38 12.04 9.65
N ALA A 26 18.63 11.77 8.59
CA ALA A 26 18.85 10.63 7.72
C ALA A 26 19.82 10.96 6.61
N LYS A 27 20.54 9.95 6.15
CA LYS A 27 21.32 10.03 4.92
C LYS A 27 20.44 9.68 3.74
N GLU A 28 20.76 10.21 2.57
CA GLU A 28 20.00 9.99 1.34
C GLU A 28 19.68 8.51 1.03
N PRO A 29 20.61 7.53 1.24
CA PRO A 29 20.28 6.12 1.02
C PRO A 29 19.15 5.57 1.91
N GLU A 30 18.88 6.21 3.06
CA GLU A 30 17.88 5.79 4.03
C GLU A 30 16.48 6.35 3.72
N TYR A 31 16.41 7.42 2.93
CA TYR A 31 15.18 8.16 2.64
C TYR A 31 14.04 7.27 2.14
N ASN A 32 14.33 6.33 1.24
CA ASN A 32 13.30 5.46 0.66
C ASN A 32 12.65 4.54 1.71
N ASP A 33 13.41 3.99 2.66
CA ASP A 33 12.82 3.13 3.69
C ASP A 33 12.08 3.91 4.77
N ILE A 34 12.55 5.12 5.07
CA ILE A 34 11.85 6.07 5.94
C ILE A 34 10.51 6.45 5.32
N LEU A 35 10.50 6.85 4.05
CA LEU A 35 9.30 7.28 3.33
C LEU A 35 8.26 6.16 3.21
N ASN A 36 8.71 4.92 3.03
CA ASN A 36 7.85 3.73 2.99
C ASN A 36 7.43 3.23 4.39
N ASN A 37 7.68 4.01 5.44
CA ASN A 37 7.15 3.76 6.77
C ASN A 37 5.83 4.51 6.99
N TYR A 38 4.74 3.77 7.16
CA TYR A 38 3.42 4.37 7.40
C TYR A 38 3.39 5.32 8.62
N ARG A 39 4.34 5.20 9.55
CA ARG A 39 4.43 6.05 10.76
C ARG A 39 5.09 7.41 10.52
N ILE A 40 5.67 7.66 9.35
CA ILE A 40 6.33 8.93 9.06
C ILE A 40 5.27 10.03 8.86
N PRO A 41 5.30 11.12 9.63
CA PRO A 41 4.37 12.22 9.42
C PRO A 41 4.80 13.01 8.17
N LEU A 42 3.95 13.03 7.15
CA LEU A 42 4.19 13.76 5.90
C LEU A 42 3.32 15.02 5.76
N GLY A 43 2.53 15.35 6.79
CA GLY A 43 1.63 16.51 6.76
C GLY A 43 0.62 16.41 5.62
N GLU A 44 0.59 17.44 4.77
CA GLU A 44 -0.28 17.50 3.58
C GLU A 44 0.08 16.47 2.50
N TYR A 45 1.28 15.88 2.57
CA TYR A 45 1.73 14.83 1.68
C TYR A 45 1.43 13.41 2.22
N GLN A 46 0.61 13.29 3.26
CA GLN A 46 0.15 11.97 3.69
C GLN A 46 -0.61 11.30 2.53
N PHE A 47 -0.23 10.06 2.22
CA PHE A 47 -0.73 9.31 1.04
C PHE A 47 -0.34 9.93 -0.31
N LYS A 48 0.69 10.78 -0.35
CA LYS A 48 1.27 11.40 -1.56
C LYS A 48 2.80 11.24 -1.53
N ARG A 49 3.28 10.04 -1.21
CA ARG A 49 4.71 9.81 -0.93
C ARG A 49 5.59 10.10 -2.14
N THR A 50 5.16 9.73 -3.34
CA THR A 50 5.94 9.99 -4.56
C THR A 50 6.08 11.48 -4.82
N LEU A 51 5.01 12.26 -4.59
CA LEU A 51 5.06 13.71 -4.70
C LEU A 51 6.04 14.31 -3.68
N PHE A 52 6.00 13.86 -2.42
CA PHE A 52 6.94 14.28 -1.39
C PHE A 52 8.39 13.96 -1.77
N ALA A 53 8.65 12.75 -2.28
CA ALA A 53 9.96 12.32 -2.71
C ALA A 53 10.52 13.21 -3.82
N ARG A 54 9.70 13.49 -4.84
CA ARG A 54 10.05 14.37 -5.97
C ARG A 54 10.34 15.79 -5.52
N GLU A 55 9.53 16.35 -4.62
CA GLU A 55 9.64 17.77 -4.26
C GLU A 55 10.72 18.07 -3.22
N TRP A 56 10.99 17.12 -2.32
CA TRP A 56 11.82 17.37 -1.13
C TRP A 56 13.05 16.48 -1.00
N LEU A 57 12.97 15.21 -1.38
CA LEU A 57 14.05 14.25 -1.10
C LEU A 57 15.03 14.11 -2.27
N TYR A 58 14.52 14.13 -3.49
CA TYR A 58 15.29 13.82 -4.70
C TYR A 58 15.10 14.87 -5.80
N LYS A 59 14.77 16.11 -5.42
CA LYS A 59 14.35 17.17 -6.34
C LYS A 59 15.28 17.38 -7.53
N ASP A 60 16.59 17.35 -7.29
CA ASP A 60 17.59 17.67 -8.31
C ASP A 60 17.89 16.48 -9.24
N VAL A 61 17.53 15.26 -8.85
CA VAL A 61 17.89 14.02 -9.56
C VAL A 61 16.68 13.16 -9.94
N TRP A 62 15.45 13.55 -9.58
CA TRP A 62 14.25 12.73 -9.74
C TRP A 62 14.07 12.18 -11.16
N HIS A 63 14.33 13.01 -12.17
CA HIS A 63 14.18 12.66 -13.59
C HIS A 63 15.22 11.66 -14.09
N GLU A 64 16.34 11.51 -13.38
CA GLU A 64 17.42 10.57 -13.71
C GLU A 64 17.24 9.23 -12.97
N MET A 65 16.38 9.20 -11.96
CA MET A 65 16.16 8.02 -11.12
C MET A 65 15.13 7.07 -11.74
N VAL A 66 15.39 5.76 -11.60
CA VAL A 66 14.36 4.75 -11.77
C VAL A 66 13.44 4.78 -10.55
N SER A 67 12.22 5.28 -10.73
CA SER A 67 11.18 5.34 -9.70
C SER A 67 10.06 4.37 -10.07
N PHE A 68 9.69 3.49 -9.14
CA PHE A 68 8.74 2.43 -9.44
C PHE A 68 7.88 2.02 -8.25
N ALA A 69 6.73 1.42 -8.57
CA ALA A 69 5.85 0.78 -7.60
C ALA A 69 5.20 -0.49 -8.18
N PHE A 70 4.67 -1.33 -7.29
CA PHE A 70 3.86 -2.49 -7.66
C PHE A 70 2.42 -2.21 -7.28
N CYS A 71 1.53 -2.26 -8.27
CA CYS A 71 0.09 -2.22 -8.08
C CYS A 71 -0.48 -3.64 -8.03
N ARG A 72 -1.61 -3.80 -7.36
CA ARG A 72 -2.39 -5.05 -7.34
C ARG A 72 -3.79 -4.71 -7.79
N GLU A 73 -4.45 -5.65 -8.45
CA GLU A 73 -5.87 -5.54 -8.80
C GLU A 73 -6.68 -5.03 -7.58
N PRO A 74 -7.41 -3.91 -7.70
CA PRO A 74 -7.95 -3.21 -6.53
C PRO A 74 -8.93 -4.02 -5.68
N LEU A 75 -9.79 -4.85 -6.28
CA LEU A 75 -10.70 -5.72 -5.52
C LEU A 75 -9.93 -6.76 -4.70
N SER A 76 -8.95 -7.41 -5.32
CA SER A 76 -8.05 -8.35 -4.67
C SER A 76 -7.23 -7.69 -3.56
N ARG A 77 -6.78 -6.44 -3.76
CA ARG A 77 -6.10 -5.62 -2.73
C ARG A 77 -7.03 -5.34 -1.56
N CYS A 78 -8.26 -4.89 -1.83
CA CYS A 78 -9.26 -4.55 -0.83
C CYS A 78 -9.63 -5.77 0.04
N ILE A 79 -9.90 -6.92 -0.58
CA ILE A 79 -10.17 -8.18 0.14
C ILE A 79 -8.95 -8.59 0.97
N SER A 80 -7.75 -8.47 0.41
CA SER A 80 -6.52 -8.78 1.14
C SER A 80 -6.35 -7.88 2.38
N ALA A 81 -6.65 -6.58 2.26
CA ALA A 81 -6.61 -5.63 3.36
C ALA A 81 -7.67 -5.94 4.42
N PHE A 82 -8.88 -6.35 4.02
CA PHE A 82 -9.92 -6.81 4.94
C PHE A 82 -9.43 -7.97 5.81
N PHE A 83 -8.88 -9.03 5.22
CA PHE A 83 -8.39 -10.15 6.02
C PHE A 83 -7.17 -9.79 6.89
N TYR A 84 -6.31 -8.88 6.41
CA TYR A 84 -5.11 -8.46 7.14
C TYR A 84 -5.41 -7.52 8.32
N LEU A 85 -6.23 -6.51 8.09
CA LEU A 85 -6.52 -5.45 9.04
C LEU A 85 -7.75 -5.79 9.86
N TRP A 86 -8.81 -6.29 9.25
CA TRP A 86 -10.09 -6.47 9.94
C TRP A 86 -10.18 -7.82 10.62
N GLU A 87 -10.11 -8.92 9.88
CA GLU A 87 -10.30 -10.26 10.46
C GLU A 87 -9.12 -10.67 11.38
N ALA A 88 -7.88 -10.48 10.93
CA ALA A 88 -6.71 -10.85 11.73
C ALA A 88 -6.43 -9.89 12.91
N GLU A 89 -6.95 -8.65 12.89
CA GLU A 89 -6.92 -7.80 14.07
C GLU A 89 -8.20 -7.88 14.90
N ALA A 90 -9.36 -8.29 14.37
CA ALA A 90 -10.57 -8.54 15.17
C ALA A 90 -10.31 -9.62 16.22
N GLN A 91 -9.53 -10.65 15.88
CA GLN A 91 -9.00 -11.64 16.84
C GLN A 91 -8.11 -11.01 17.94
N ARG A 92 -7.54 -9.83 17.69
CA ARG A 92 -6.68 -9.08 18.62
C ARG A 92 -7.39 -7.88 19.28
N ARG A 93 -8.58 -7.48 18.82
CA ARG A 93 -9.31 -6.24 19.16
C ARG A 93 -10.51 -6.47 20.08
N ALA A 94 -10.34 -7.26 21.14
CA ALA A 94 -11.25 -7.24 22.29
C ALA A 94 -11.22 -5.91 23.10
N TRP A 95 -10.59 -4.83 22.60
CA TRP A 95 -10.16 -3.67 23.40
C TRP A 95 -10.37 -2.27 22.76
N LEU A 96 -11.14 -2.09 21.67
CA LEU A 96 -11.45 -0.75 21.15
C LEU A 96 -12.85 -0.28 21.61
N PRO A 97 -12.98 0.63 22.60
CA PRO A 97 -14.26 1.08 23.15
C PRO A 97 -14.92 2.21 22.32
N SER A 98 -14.23 2.76 21.32
CA SER A 98 -14.61 4.04 20.70
C SER A 98 -15.45 3.92 19.42
N PHE A 99 -15.73 2.70 18.94
CA PHE A 99 -16.77 2.43 17.95
C PHE A 99 -17.95 1.73 18.66
N ASN A 100 -18.60 2.47 19.57
CA ASN A 100 -19.78 2.01 20.30
C ASN A 100 -20.92 1.75 19.31
N GLY A 101 -21.09 0.48 18.92
CA GLY A 101 -22.27 -0.05 18.24
C GLY A 101 -22.02 -1.19 17.25
N ALA A 102 -20.89 -1.21 16.54
CA ALA A 102 -20.77 -1.98 15.29
C ALA A 102 -19.73 -3.11 15.28
N LEU A 103 -18.79 -3.16 16.24
CA LEU A 103 -17.62 -4.05 16.16
C LEU A 103 -17.73 -5.33 17.01
N ASN A 104 -18.93 -5.81 17.30
CA ASN A 104 -19.11 -7.19 17.76
C ASN A 104 -19.03 -8.14 16.57
N ALA A 105 -17.89 -8.19 15.89
CA ALA A 105 -17.66 -9.05 14.70
C ALA A 105 -17.60 -10.55 15.04
N HIS A 106 -17.65 -10.92 16.31
CA HIS A 106 -17.72 -12.32 16.74
C HIS A 106 -19.15 -12.85 16.60
N GLY A 107 -19.47 -13.38 15.42
CA GLY A 107 -20.72 -14.11 15.15
C GLY A 107 -21.43 -13.78 13.85
N TYR A 108 -21.04 -12.70 13.16
CA TYR A 108 -21.64 -12.31 11.87
C TYR A 108 -20.92 -12.96 10.67
N GLY A 109 -21.64 -13.10 9.56
CA GLY A 109 -21.07 -13.62 8.30
C GLY A 109 -20.03 -12.67 7.69
N LEU A 110 -19.12 -13.22 6.88
CA LEU A 110 -18.04 -12.44 6.24
C LEU A 110 -18.57 -11.31 5.35
N ASP A 111 -19.76 -11.45 4.77
CA ASP A 111 -20.39 -10.40 3.97
C ASP A 111 -20.65 -9.14 4.81
N TYR A 112 -21.34 -9.29 5.95
CA TYR A 112 -21.62 -8.18 6.85
C TYR A 112 -20.33 -7.56 7.41
N SER A 113 -19.35 -8.38 7.80
CA SER A 113 -18.05 -7.88 8.25
C SER A 113 -17.32 -7.08 7.17
N PHE A 114 -17.44 -7.49 5.91
CA PHE A 114 -16.84 -6.78 4.79
C PHE A 114 -17.54 -5.44 4.52
N ASP A 115 -18.86 -5.36 4.61
CA ASP A 115 -19.59 -4.09 4.53
C ASP A 115 -19.12 -3.10 5.59
N GLN A 116 -19.00 -3.54 6.85
CA GLN A 116 -18.49 -2.72 7.96
C GLN A 116 -17.05 -2.26 7.74
N PHE A 117 -16.21 -3.13 7.17
CA PHE A 117 -14.86 -2.76 6.77
C PHE A 117 -14.87 -1.66 5.71
N LEU A 118 -15.70 -1.80 4.66
CA LEU A 118 -15.82 -0.78 3.61
C LEU A 118 -16.38 0.54 4.16
N ASP A 119 -17.32 0.52 5.10
CA ASP A 119 -17.79 1.71 5.80
C ASP A 119 -16.67 2.41 6.58
N ALA A 120 -15.81 1.64 7.25
CA ALA A 120 -14.64 2.19 7.94
C ALA A 120 -13.62 2.80 6.95
N VAL A 121 -13.45 2.22 5.76
CA VAL A 121 -12.64 2.82 4.69
C VAL A 121 -13.19 4.17 4.26
N VAL A 122 -14.51 4.26 4.02
CA VAL A 122 -15.18 5.52 3.66
C VAL A 122 -14.98 6.56 4.78
N ALA A 123 -15.23 6.19 6.04
CA ALA A 123 -15.08 7.10 7.16
C ALA A 123 -13.63 7.60 7.34
N CYS A 124 -12.63 6.77 7.05
CA CYS A 124 -11.23 7.17 7.02
C CYS A 124 -10.90 8.11 5.85
N ARG A 125 -11.44 7.86 4.66
CA ARG A 125 -11.23 8.71 3.48
C ARG A 125 -11.82 10.11 3.68
N ASP A 126 -13.01 10.17 4.27
CA ASP A 126 -13.74 11.42 4.47
C ASP A 126 -13.28 12.17 5.73
N SER A 127 -12.44 11.53 6.55
CA SER A 127 -11.81 12.15 7.70
C SER A 127 -10.71 13.11 7.27
N GLY A 128 -10.74 14.33 7.80
CA GLY A 128 -9.60 15.26 7.70
C GLY A 128 -8.40 14.86 8.58
N SER A 129 -8.43 13.68 9.23
CA SER A 129 -7.40 13.20 10.14
C SER A 129 -6.83 11.85 9.70
N ASN A 130 -5.51 11.74 9.70
CA ASN A 130 -4.81 10.48 9.42
C ASN A 130 -4.78 9.52 10.62
N PHE A 131 -5.24 9.97 11.79
CA PHE A 131 -5.23 9.19 13.04
C PHE A 131 -6.63 8.73 13.47
N SER A 132 -7.68 9.28 12.87
CA SER A 132 -9.07 9.02 13.22
C SER A 132 -9.86 8.76 11.92
N PRO A 133 -10.82 7.82 11.91
CA PRO A 133 -11.32 7.05 13.04
C PRO A 133 -10.56 5.75 13.33
N MET A 134 -9.81 5.19 12.37
CA MET A 134 -9.17 3.87 12.53
C MET A 134 -7.65 3.90 12.74
N GLY A 135 -7.04 5.09 12.72
CA GLY A 135 -5.60 5.26 12.85
C GLY A 135 -4.82 5.10 11.54
N LEU A 136 -3.53 5.42 11.64
CA LEU A 136 -2.63 5.54 10.50
C LEU A 136 -2.31 4.18 9.85
N HIS A 137 -2.26 3.11 10.65
CA HIS A 137 -2.03 1.76 10.14
C HIS A 137 -3.13 1.32 9.18
N PHE A 138 -4.40 1.49 9.60
CA PHE A 138 -5.56 1.17 8.78
C PHE A 138 -5.59 2.06 7.54
N SER A 139 -5.56 3.38 7.74
CA SER A 139 -5.70 4.37 6.67
C SER A 139 -4.62 4.21 5.59
N THR A 140 -3.38 3.87 5.95
CA THR A 140 -2.30 3.65 4.97
C THR A 140 -2.53 2.42 4.09
N HIS A 141 -3.08 1.34 4.64
CA HIS A 141 -3.31 0.12 3.87
C HIS A 141 -4.57 0.19 3.00
N THR A 142 -5.50 1.07 3.34
CA THR A 142 -6.77 1.27 2.61
C THR A 142 -6.77 2.53 1.75
N ALA A 143 -5.72 3.35 1.80
CA ALA A 143 -5.57 4.49 0.89
C ALA A 143 -5.51 4.04 -0.57
N THR A 144 -6.00 4.89 -1.47
CA THR A 144 -5.83 4.78 -2.92
C THR A 144 -4.35 4.80 -3.28
N MET A 145 -3.95 4.01 -4.28
CA MET A 145 -2.59 4.08 -4.81
C MET A 145 -2.44 5.27 -5.74
N TRP A 146 -3.51 5.65 -6.46
CA TRP A 146 -3.52 6.76 -7.41
C TRP A 146 -2.94 8.04 -6.81
N ASP A 147 -3.43 8.46 -5.64
CA ASP A 147 -2.99 9.70 -4.99
C ASP A 147 -1.53 9.63 -4.51
N ASP A 148 -1.03 8.42 -4.24
CA ASP A 148 0.34 8.20 -3.79
C ASP A 148 1.35 8.37 -4.92
N VAL A 149 0.93 8.11 -6.17
CA VAL A 149 1.81 8.06 -7.36
C VAL A 149 1.55 9.14 -8.41
N THR A 150 0.58 10.04 -8.18
CA THR A 150 0.25 11.14 -9.08
C THR A 150 0.48 12.52 -8.45
N ASP A 151 0.60 13.55 -9.29
CA ASP A 151 0.50 14.94 -8.83
C ASP A 151 -0.94 15.46 -8.79
N SER A 152 -1.10 16.73 -8.40
CA SER A 152 -2.40 17.42 -8.36
C SER A 152 -3.09 17.53 -9.73
N GLY A 153 -2.35 17.39 -10.82
CA GLY A 153 -2.89 17.35 -12.19
C GLY A 153 -3.30 15.94 -12.64
N GLY A 154 -3.04 14.91 -11.84
CA GLY A 154 -3.29 13.52 -12.18
C GLY A 154 -2.20 12.88 -13.06
N SER A 155 -1.04 13.53 -13.20
CA SER A 155 0.08 12.97 -13.96
C SER A 155 0.82 11.93 -13.13
N ILE A 156 1.14 10.78 -13.72
CA ILE A 156 1.94 9.74 -13.09
C ILE A 156 3.36 10.26 -12.86
N LEU A 157 3.85 10.12 -11.63
CA LEU A 157 5.16 10.63 -11.20
C LEU A 157 6.27 9.59 -11.25
N LEU A 158 5.91 8.31 -11.25
CA LEU A 158 6.83 7.19 -11.31
C LEU A 158 7.21 6.89 -12.77
N SER A 159 8.46 6.49 -12.99
CA SER A 159 8.87 6.06 -14.34
C SER A 159 8.29 4.69 -14.72
N ASN A 160 7.99 3.83 -13.73
CA ASN A 160 7.42 2.51 -13.97
C ASN A 160 6.36 2.12 -12.94
N ILE A 161 5.29 1.46 -13.38
CA ILE A 161 4.31 0.83 -12.50
C ILE A 161 4.13 -0.61 -12.99
N PHE A 162 4.47 -1.56 -12.12
CA PHE A 162 4.35 -2.98 -12.41
C PHE A 162 3.12 -3.55 -11.73
N ARG A 163 2.63 -4.67 -12.26
CA ARG A 163 1.63 -5.49 -11.57
C ARG A 163 2.32 -6.41 -10.56
N LEU A 164 1.64 -6.69 -9.46
CA LEU A 164 2.18 -7.52 -8.39
C LEU A 164 2.36 -8.98 -8.83
N GLU A 165 1.52 -9.49 -9.74
CA GLU A 165 1.70 -10.79 -10.38
C GLU A 165 3.01 -10.88 -11.18
N ASP A 166 3.54 -9.75 -11.64
CA ASP A 166 4.78 -9.63 -12.40
C ASP A 166 5.96 -9.18 -11.52
N LEU A 167 5.89 -9.43 -10.19
CA LEU A 167 6.88 -8.97 -9.21
C LEU A 167 8.34 -9.28 -9.63
N ILE A 168 8.62 -10.51 -10.03
CA ILE A 168 9.99 -10.92 -10.40
C ILE A 168 10.46 -10.24 -11.68
N HIS A 169 9.56 -10.07 -12.65
CA HIS A 169 9.85 -9.35 -13.89
C HIS A 169 10.18 -7.89 -13.60
N GLY A 170 9.33 -7.19 -12.84
CA GLY A 170 9.57 -5.80 -12.46
C GLY A 170 10.87 -5.60 -11.69
N ILE A 171 11.22 -6.49 -10.75
CA ILE A 171 12.51 -6.40 -10.04
C ILE A 171 13.70 -6.59 -10.99
N ASN A 172 13.63 -7.57 -11.89
CA ASN A 172 14.70 -7.80 -12.86
C ASN A 172 14.85 -6.65 -13.86
N HIS A 173 13.74 -6.02 -14.25
CA HIS A 173 13.77 -4.81 -15.06
C HIS A 173 14.54 -3.70 -14.33
N VAL A 174 14.18 -3.42 -13.06
CA VAL A 174 14.87 -2.40 -12.25
C VAL A 174 16.35 -2.71 -12.09
N PHE A 175 16.73 -3.96 -11.80
CA PHE A 175 18.14 -4.35 -11.73
C PHE A 175 18.88 -4.09 -13.03
N SER A 176 18.28 -4.42 -14.17
CA SER A 176 18.88 -4.18 -15.49
C SER A 176 19.11 -2.69 -15.74
N VAL A 177 18.12 -1.83 -15.46
CA VAL A 177 18.23 -0.38 -15.70
C VAL A 177 19.27 0.25 -14.77
N CYS A 178 19.39 -0.26 -13.55
CA CYS A 178 20.39 0.20 -12.57
C CYS A 178 21.79 -0.44 -12.76
N GLY A 179 22.00 -1.28 -13.78
CA GLY A 179 23.29 -1.96 -14.00
C GLY A 179 23.65 -2.98 -12.90
N VAL A 180 22.66 -3.48 -12.16
CA VAL A 180 22.84 -4.51 -11.13
C VAL A 180 22.94 -5.87 -11.83
N PRO A 181 24.05 -6.62 -11.64
CA PRO A 181 24.26 -7.89 -12.34
C PRO A 181 23.41 -9.05 -11.79
N ASP A 182 22.81 -8.86 -10.61
CA ASP A 182 21.97 -9.86 -9.96
C ASP A 182 20.66 -10.08 -10.73
N LYS A 183 20.09 -11.28 -10.60
CA LYS A 183 18.70 -11.56 -10.98
C LYS A 183 17.92 -12.04 -9.76
N ALA A 184 16.74 -11.49 -9.59
CA ALA A 184 15.78 -11.99 -8.61
C ALA A 184 15.42 -13.44 -8.97
N LYS A 185 15.55 -14.33 -7.99
CA LYS A 185 15.15 -15.72 -8.16
C LYS A 185 13.62 -15.82 -8.20
N PRO A 186 13.05 -16.70 -9.03
CA PRO A 186 11.63 -16.98 -9.01
C PRO A 186 11.18 -17.35 -7.60
N LEU A 187 10.00 -16.88 -7.22
CA LEU A 187 9.39 -17.27 -5.96
C LEU A 187 9.02 -18.75 -6.05
N LEU A 188 9.49 -19.56 -5.11
CA LEU A 188 9.18 -21.00 -5.05
C LEU A 188 7.71 -21.26 -4.66
N ARG A 189 7.02 -20.26 -4.12
CA ARG A 189 5.60 -20.27 -3.76
C ARG A 189 5.03 -18.86 -3.85
N ASP A 190 3.74 -18.73 -4.12
CA ASP A 190 3.02 -17.47 -3.94
C ASP A 190 3.12 -17.03 -2.47
N ILE A 191 3.72 -15.87 -2.26
CA ILE A 191 4.04 -15.41 -0.90
C ILE A 191 2.80 -14.88 -0.17
N ASN A 192 1.77 -14.52 -0.93
CA ASN A 192 0.55 -13.90 -0.42
C ASN A 192 -0.64 -14.88 -0.39
N THR A 193 -0.40 -16.19 -0.53
CA THR A 193 -1.43 -17.20 -0.28
C THR A 193 -1.49 -17.48 1.22
N ASN A 194 -2.50 -16.95 1.88
CA ASN A 194 -2.81 -17.37 3.24
C ASN A 194 -3.59 -18.70 3.18
N GLU A 195 -2.90 -19.81 3.48
CA GLU A 195 -3.47 -21.16 3.47
C GLU A 195 -4.65 -21.33 4.45
N THR A 196 -4.77 -20.45 5.45
CA THR A 196 -5.85 -20.44 6.45
C THR A 196 -7.01 -19.49 6.08
N LYS A 197 -6.98 -18.88 4.90
CA LYS A 197 -7.97 -17.89 4.50
C LYS A 197 -9.33 -18.58 4.29
N ARG A 198 -10.34 -18.08 5.01
CA ARG A 198 -11.73 -18.50 4.77
C ARG A 198 -12.11 -18.13 3.34
N PRO A 199 -12.79 -19.02 2.60
CA PRO A 199 -13.30 -18.68 1.28
C PRO A 199 -14.27 -17.51 1.41
N PHE A 200 -14.07 -16.48 0.59
CA PHE A 200 -14.91 -15.29 0.56
C PHE A 200 -14.97 -14.77 -0.86
N THR A 201 -16.20 -14.60 -1.35
CA THR A 201 -16.48 -14.04 -2.67
C THR A 201 -17.36 -12.82 -2.47
N PRO A 202 -16.90 -11.61 -2.81
CA PRO A 202 -17.68 -10.40 -2.63
C PRO A 202 -18.95 -10.45 -3.49
N SER A 203 -20.06 -9.92 -2.96
CA SER A 203 -21.30 -9.73 -3.71
C SER A 203 -21.13 -8.64 -4.78
N ARG A 204 -22.09 -8.53 -5.71
CA ARG A 204 -22.11 -7.42 -6.69
C ARG A 204 -22.16 -6.05 -6.02
N HIS A 205 -22.85 -5.96 -4.87
CA HIS A 205 -22.91 -4.73 -4.09
C HIS A 205 -21.54 -4.34 -3.54
N HIS A 206 -20.81 -5.31 -2.97
CA HIS A 206 -19.44 -5.10 -2.49
C HIS A 206 -18.50 -4.65 -3.62
N ILE A 207 -18.59 -5.30 -4.79
CA ILE A 207 -17.76 -4.95 -5.95
C ILE A 207 -18.01 -3.49 -6.37
N ALA A 208 -19.28 -3.09 -6.51
CA ALA A 208 -19.61 -1.71 -6.87
C ALA A 208 -19.08 -0.68 -5.87
N LYS A 209 -19.13 -0.99 -4.56
CA LYS A 209 -18.58 -0.11 -3.51
C LYS A 209 -17.06 0.00 -3.57
N VAL A 210 -16.37 -1.10 -3.90
CA VAL A 210 -14.92 -1.10 -4.12
C VAL A 210 -14.56 -0.31 -5.38
N GLU A 211 -15.32 -0.46 -6.46
CA GLU A 211 -15.14 0.32 -7.70
C GLU A 211 -15.31 1.82 -7.45
N ASP A 212 -16.28 2.23 -6.63
CA ASP A 212 -16.44 3.64 -6.21
C ASP A 212 -15.25 4.14 -5.37
N LEU A 213 -14.80 3.33 -4.41
CA LEU A 213 -13.68 3.68 -3.53
C LEU A 213 -12.34 3.81 -4.28
N TYR A 214 -12.11 2.95 -5.27
CA TYR A 214 -10.80 2.74 -5.90
C TYR A 214 -10.82 2.88 -7.42
N GLY A 215 -11.80 3.58 -8.01
CA GLY A 215 -11.99 3.63 -9.46
C GLY A 215 -10.73 3.99 -10.25
N LYS A 216 -9.95 4.97 -9.77
CA LYS A 216 -8.67 5.34 -10.41
C LYS A 216 -7.55 4.31 -10.23
N ASP A 217 -7.58 3.52 -9.17
CA ASP A 217 -6.63 2.41 -9.01
C ASP A 217 -6.91 1.29 -10.02
N PHE A 218 -8.16 1.12 -10.47
CA PHE A 218 -8.47 0.19 -11.57
C PHE A 218 -7.87 0.68 -12.88
N GLU A 219 -8.01 1.97 -13.18
CA GLU A 219 -7.35 2.60 -14.33
C GLU A 219 -5.83 2.43 -14.27
N LEU A 220 -5.25 2.65 -13.08
CA LEU A 220 -3.82 2.47 -12.81
C LEU A 220 -3.36 1.06 -13.17
N TYR A 221 -4.08 0.05 -12.66
CA TYR A 221 -3.76 -1.35 -12.82
C TYR A 221 -3.92 -1.84 -14.27
N GLU A 222 -4.97 -1.41 -14.96
CA GLU A 222 -5.28 -1.82 -16.34
C GLU A 222 -4.43 -1.12 -17.39
N THR A 223 -4.18 0.18 -17.22
CA THR A 223 -3.48 1.01 -18.21
C THR A 223 -1.97 0.98 -18.02
N TYR A 224 -1.50 1.29 -16.81
CA TYR A 224 -0.08 1.51 -16.55
C TYR A 224 0.62 0.22 -16.13
N GLY A 225 -0.08 -0.67 -15.44
CA GLY A 225 0.45 -1.96 -15.01
C GLY A 225 0.80 -2.94 -16.14
N ARG A 226 0.32 -2.71 -17.37
CA ARG A 226 0.55 -3.59 -18.54
C ARG A 226 1.69 -3.18 -19.46
N LEU A 227 2.32 -2.02 -19.21
CA LEU A 227 3.25 -1.42 -20.16
C LEU A 227 4.65 -2.08 -20.19
N PHE A 228 4.92 -3.08 -19.33
CA PHE A 228 6.24 -3.66 -19.14
C PHE A 228 6.24 -5.17 -18.96
#